data_AF-A0A971ZL75-F1
#
_entry.id   AF-A0A971ZL75-F1
#
_cell.length_a   1.000
_cell.length_b   1.000
_cell.length_c   1.000
_cell.angle_alpha   90.00
_cell.angle_beta   90.00
_cell.angle_gamma   90.00
#
_symmetry.space_group_name_H-M   'P 1'
#
loop_
_entity.id
_entity.type
_entity.pdbx_description
1 polymer ?
#
loop_
_entity_poly.entity_id
_entity_poly.type
_entity_poly.pdbx_seq_one_letter_code
_entity_poly.pdbx_strand_id
1 'polypeptide(L)'
;MKLRYNGFLLLAAAMLLTGMLAVGCSTTQKASDAQDNVSETVSAAQPGEDSEQGGGNKVSVPTAPEGTIFGAQKITSDEFLNLIAEKKYVSPAKFGLVLYYDYAKLPVLSDGKTFFLTVDSDRTEGESWGNGCLSANVDCTFAVLDDDAQPGLDSIMREGKSLRLYVIADEVYTAPEIIFTTLPVMTIDTHKGKGISREDTPCDITVLTPRNGSSAAYTDASAAMIRIRGATSSSLPKTSLRLTLYKDDYSDTNKLPLLGMRKDDDWILYASYSDEAKIRDATGWSLWSKMGAYIVGDKAQGTINLRYTEVILNGHYNGFYVFMERFDQKTLNLGEDDALFVVKTWEVPPSDQMRELPPATTFFVGVERKYPDADEIKVGGYSGWGTFADFVKAVYESDGETFRKTIDKCANVQNMLDYWLYLQIIMGEDNLWKNTFYAVIGGYVHSFPWDLDVTFGLRWNGGVKNYLYQDKNTAVKSFDFNCGRRLIKYYPGAANYVKNRWRELYDNGIVTAQGIMEIARGYWDDLWRSGAYQRNLMRWPDTSYVEDLDYFETTMKRRIEYLDDYIASLTDAGE
;
A
#
# COMPACT_ATOMS: atom_id res chain seq x y z
N MET A 1 -39.38 27.14 -20.75
CA MET A 1 -38.98 28.47 -21.28
C MET A 1 -38.13 28.22 -22.52
N LYS A 2 -38.62 28.61 -23.70
CA LYS A 2 -38.01 28.38 -25.03
C LYS A 2 -36.88 29.39 -25.28
N LEU A 3 -35.79 28.98 -25.95
CA LEU A 3 -35.08 29.65 -27.07
C LEU A 3 -33.69 28.98 -27.26
N ARG A 4 -33.52 28.15 -28.30
CA ARG A 4 -32.77 28.39 -29.57
C ARG A 4 -31.22 28.40 -29.43
N TYR A 5 -30.57 27.40 -30.04
CA TYR A 5 -29.63 27.58 -31.18
C TYR A 5 -29.32 26.22 -31.85
N ASN A 6 -29.71 26.07 -33.12
CA ASN A 6 -29.13 25.15 -34.11
C ASN A 6 -27.83 25.81 -34.63
N GLY A 7 -26.78 25.18 -35.14
CA GLY A 7 -26.46 23.82 -35.55
C GLY A 7 -25.22 23.91 -36.48
N PHE A 8 -24.53 22.81 -36.79
CA PHE A 8 -23.78 22.65 -38.05
C PHE A 8 -23.52 21.15 -38.32
N LEU A 9 -23.81 20.74 -39.56
CA LEU A 9 -23.57 19.45 -40.23
C LEU A 9 -22.06 19.19 -40.43
N LEU A 10 -21.47 17.98 -40.39
CA LEU A 10 -21.61 16.71 -41.15
C LEU A 10 -20.62 16.59 -42.35
N LEU A 11 -20.05 15.37 -42.51
CA LEU A 11 -19.22 14.74 -43.58
C LEU A 11 -17.68 14.86 -43.50
N ALA A 12 -16.84 13.91 -43.97
CA ALA A 12 -16.86 12.46 -44.23
C ALA A 12 -15.49 12.04 -44.85
N ALA A 13 -14.95 10.89 -44.42
CA ALA A 13 -14.24 9.81 -45.16
C ALA A 13 -13.04 10.01 -46.14
N ALA A 14 -12.11 9.03 -46.02
CA ALA A 14 -11.28 8.34 -47.07
C ALA A 14 -10.00 9.05 -47.59
N MET A 15 -8.87 8.42 -48.00
CA MET A 15 -8.28 7.05 -48.02
C MET A 15 -6.82 7.17 -48.57
N LEU A 16 -6.06 6.05 -48.57
CA LEU A 16 -4.82 5.71 -49.36
C LEU A 16 -3.47 6.25 -48.83
N LEU A 17 -2.44 5.48 -48.44
CA LEU A 17 -1.82 4.21 -48.90
C LEU A 17 -0.95 4.37 -50.17
N THR A 18 0.37 4.45 -49.99
CA THR A 18 1.40 4.11 -50.98
C THR A 18 2.67 3.64 -50.26
N GLY A 19 3.11 2.42 -50.56
CA GLY A 19 4.45 1.92 -50.29
C GLY A 19 5.27 1.80 -51.57
N MET A 20 6.58 1.61 -51.44
CA MET A 20 7.56 0.95 -52.34
C MET A 20 8.94 1.10 -51.67
N LEU A 21 9.66 0.06 -51.21
CA LEU A 21 10.40 -1.03 -51.89
C LEU A 21 11.55 -0.58 -52.82
N ALA A 22 12.79 -0.84 -52.37
CA ALA A 22 13.98 -1.25 -53.14
C ALA A 22 15.09 -1.61 -52.10
N VAL A 23 15.40 -2.87 -51.79
CA VAL A 23 16.22 -3.89 -52.50
C VAL A 23 17.66 -3.42 -52.79
N GLY A 24 18.66 -4.12 -52.22
CA GLY A 24 19.89 -4.43 -52.96
C GLY A 24 21.25 -4.39 -52.24
N CYS A 25 21.61 -5.52 -51.60
CA CYS A 25 22.86 -6.27 -51.80
C CYS A 25 24.25 -5.85 -51.22
N SER A 26 24.85 -6.86 -50.57
CA SER A 26 26.27 -7.31 -50.60
C SER A 26 27.31 -6.76 -49.61
N THR A 27 27.63 -7.61 -48.63
CA THR A 27 28.95 -8.07 -48.14
C THR A 27 30.21 -7.23 -48.38
N THR A 28 30.95 -6.92 -47.29
CA THR A 28 32.39 -7.28 -47.11
C THR A 28 32.89 -6.98 -45.69
N GLN A 29 33.73 -7.87 -45.16
CA GLN A 29 34.40 -7.81 -43.84
C GLN A 29 35.58 -6.81 -43.79
N LYS A 30 35.77 -6.18 -42.62
CA LYS A 30 37.01 -6.06 -41.79
C LYS A 30 36.81 -4.89 -40.79
N ALA A 31 36.64 -5.16 -39.50
CA ALA A 31 37.69 -5.21 -38.47
C ALA A 31 38.32 -3.84 -38.15
N SER A 32 37.88 -3.18 -37.06
CA SER A 32 38.72 -2.81 -35.91
C SER A 32 37.89 -2.10 -34.83
N ASP A 33 38.39 -2.22 -33.61
CA ASP A 33 38.22 -1.35 -32.45
C ASP A 33 37.04 -1.59 -31.50
N ALA A 34 37.42 -2.30 -30.43
CA ALA A 34 36.71 -2.47 -29.18
C ALA A 34 36.50 -1.13 -28.45
N GLN A 35 35.27 -0.89 -28.03
CA GLN A 35 34.97 -0.10 -26.84
C GLN A 35 34.02 -0.94 -25.99
N ASP A 36 34.56 -1.37 -24.85
CA ASP A 36 33.88 -2.17 -23.84
C ASP A 36 32.69 -1.40 -23.24
N ASN A 37 31.48 -1.91 -23.49
CA ASN A 37 30.32 -1.65 -22.66
C ASN A 37 30.38 -2.59 -21.45
N VAL A 38 30.73 -2.07 -20.28
CA VAL A 38 30.50 -2.76 -19.01
C VAL A 38 29.15 -2.30 -18.48
N SER A 39 28.09 -3.01 -18.88
CA SER A 39 26.81 -3.04 -18.16
C SER A 39 26.79 -4.29 -17.30
N GLU A 40 27.43 -4.25 -16.13
CA GLU A 40 27.23 -5.28 -15.10
C GLU A 40 26.11 -4.83 -14.16
N THR A 41 24.87 -5.14 -14.56
CA THR A 41 23.76 -5.28 -13.63
C THR A 41 24.04 -6.48 -12.73
N VAL A 42 24.52 -6.21 -11.52
CA VAL A 42 24.54 -7.23 -10.46
C VAL A 42 23.09 -7.49 -10.07
N SER A 43 22.55 -8.61 -10.57
CA SER A 43 21.28 -9.20 -10.14
C SER A 43 21.28 -9.34 -8.61
N ALA A 44 20.44 -8.57 -7.93
CA ALA A 44 20.20 -8.71 -6.50
C ALA A 44 19.67 -10.12 -6.19
N ALA A 45 20.34 -10.82 -5.27
CA ALA A 45 19.95 -12.14 -4.80
C ALA A 45 18.60 -12.08 -4.08
N GLN A 46 17.75 -13.07 -4.34
CA GLN A 46 16.44 -13.22 -3.69
C GLN A 46 16.60 -13.46 -2.18
N PRO A 47 15.78 -12.85 -1.32
CA PRO A 47 15.54 -13.37 0.02
C PRO A 47 14.50 -14.49 -0.10
N GLY A 48 14.97 -15.73 -0.03
CA GLY A 48 14.14 -16.94 0.02
C GLY A 48 14.70 -17.87 1.09
N GLU A 49 13.77 -18.46 1.84
CA GLU A 49 13.97 -19.31 3.01
C GLU A 49 15.08 -20.37 2.88
N ASP A 50 15.66 -20.70 4.03
CA ASP A 50 16.70 -21.70 4.26
C ASP A 50 16.53 -22.96 3.40
N SER A 51 17.46 -23.14 2.46
CA SER A 51 17.91 -24.47 2.05
C SER A 51 19.43 -24.49 2.01
N GLU A 52 20.00 -25.32 2.89
CA GLU A 52 21.44 -25.56 2.96
C GLU A 52 21.97 -26.13 1.64
N GLN A 53 23.23 -25.78 1.36
CA GLN A 53 24.14 -26.34 0.35
C GLN A 53 24.16 -25.67 -1.04
N GLY A 54 24.85 -24.54 -1.10
CA GLY A 54 25.46 -24.01 -2.31
C GLY A 54 26.51 -22.95 -1.96
N GLY A 55 27.80 -23.29 -2.10
CA GLY A 55 28.92 -22.40 -1.80
C GLY A 55 29.02 -21.24 -2.80
N GLY A 56 28.22 -20.20 -2.61
CA GLY A 56 28.45 -18.86 -3.16
C GLY A 56 29.19 -18.03 -2.12
N ASN A 57 30.22 -17.28 -2.53
CA ASN A 57 30.86 -16.26 -1.68
C ASN A 57 29.79 -15.32 -1.14
N LYS A 58 29.36 -15.50 0.12
CA LYS A 58 28.56 -14.49 0.81
C LYS A 58 29.42 -13.23 0.87
N VAL A 59 29.03 -12.22 0.12
CA VAL A 59 29.67 -10.90 0.17
C VAL A 59 29.69 -10.47 1.64
N SER A 60 30.89 -10.17 2.16
CA SER A 60 31.05 -9.79 3.57
C SER A 60 30.35 -8.46 3.80
N VAL A 61 29.29 -8.50 4.59
CA VAL A 61 28.51 -7.34 4.98
C VAL A 61 29.41 -6.25 5.59
N PRO A 62 29.36 -5.01 5.10
CA PRO A 62 30.11 -3.91 5.71
C PRO A 62 29.58 -3.66 7.12
N THR A 63 30.49 -3.47 8.08
CA THR A 63 30.13 -3.08 9.45
C THR A 63 30.86 -1.81 9.81
N ALA A 64 30.12 -0.81 10.27
CA ALA A 64 30.67 0.47 10.70
C ALA A 64 31.61 0.27 11.91
N PRO A 65 32.78 0.93 11.95
CA PRO A 65 33.62 0.92 13.14
C PRO A 65 32.87 1.45 14.37
N GLU A 66 33.18 0.91 15.55
CA GLU A 66 32.59 1.39 16.80
C GLU A 66 32.81 2.90 16.99
N GLY A 67 31.81 3.58 17.55
CA GLY A 67 31.86 5.01 17.83
C GLY A 67 31.65 5.92 16.60
N THR A 68 31.42 5.35 15.41
CA THR A 68 31.09 6.12 14.18
C THR A 68 29.58 6.24 13.96
N ILE A 69 29.18 7.13 13.05
CA ILE A 69 27.81 7.26 12.56
C ILE A 69 27.76 6.67 11.14
N PHE A 70 27.34 5.42 11.01
CA PHE A 70 27.36 4.68 9.72
C PHE A 70 28.73 4.71 9.03
N GLY A 71 29.83 4.64 9.80
CA GLY A 71 31.20 4.74 9.30
C GLY A 71 31.73 6.17 9.21
N ALA A 72 30.90 7.21 9.41
CA ALA A 72 31.35 8.59 9.49
C ALA A 72 31.98 8.90 10.85
N GLN A 73 33.15 9.55 10.84
CA GLN A 73 33.84 9.98 12.05
C GLN A 73 33.09 11.13 12.70
N LYS A 74 32.89 11.01 14.00
CA LYS A 74 32.41 12.08 14.87
C LYS A 74 33.59 13.00 15.21
N ILE A 75 33.48 14.28 14.85
CA ILE A 75 34.59 15.25 14.98
C ILE A 75 34.09 16.58 15.53
N THR A 76 35.01 17.32 16.15
CA THR A 76 34.81 18.70 16.59
C THR A 76 34.94 19.69 15.42
N SER A 77 34.48 20.92 15.62
CA SER A 77 34.65 22.00 14.63
C SER A 77 36.13 22.29 14.32
N ASP A 78 37.00 22.24 15.33
CA ASP A 78 38.44 22.50 15.14
C ASP A 78 39.12 21.37 14.33
N GLU A 79 38.79 20.11 14.62
CA GLU A 79 39.25 18.97 13.84
C GLU A 79 38.78 19.04 12.39
N PHE A 80 37.52 19.44 12.17
CA PHE A 80 36.98 19.65 10.84
C PHE A 80 37.77 20.72 10.07
N LEU A 81 38.01 21.89 10.67
CA LEU A 81 38.76 22.97 10.03
C LEU A 81 40.18 22.53 9.64
N ASN A 82 40.83 21.72 10.47
CA ASN A 82 42.13 21.14 10.15
C ASN A 82 42.06 20.16 8.96
N LEU A 83 41.03 19.31 8.90
CA LEU A 83 40.82 18.36 7.80
C LEU A 83 40.59 19.04 6.45
N ILE A 84 39.99 20.23 6.44
CA ILE A 84 39.63 20.96 5.20
C ILE A 84 40.56 22.12 4.85
N ALA A 85 41.60 22.40 5.63
CA ALA A 85 42.41 23.63 5.54
C ALA A 85 42.96 23.94 4.13
N GLU A 86 43.30 22.91 3.35
CA GLU A 86 43.83 23.03 1.98
C GLU A 86 42.86 22.55 0.90
N LYS A 87 41.61 22.24 1.28
CA LYS A 87 40.61 21.65 0.39
C LYS A 87 39.60 22.68 -0.09
N LYS A 88 39.19 22.55 -1.34
CA LYS A 88 38.16 23.44 -1.92
C LYS A 88 36.76 22.87 -1.71
N TYR A 89 35.84 23.69 -1.24
CA TYR A 89 34.43 23.31 -1.19
C TYR A 89 33.83 23.19 -2.60
N VAL A 90 33.13 22.09 -2.86
CA VAL A 90 32.26 21.91 -4.03
C VAL A 90 30.90 21.45 -3.54
N SER A 91 29.82 22.10 -3.98
CA SER A 91 28.45 21.67 -3.61
C SER A 91 28.18 20.23 -4.09
N PRO A 92 27.42 19.40 -3.34
CA PRO A 92 27.23 17.98 -3.68
C PRO A 92 26.74 17.75 -5.11
N ALA A 93 25.78 18.57 -5.57
CA ALA A 93 25.24 18.50 -6.93
C ALA A 93 26.30 18.75 -8.02
N LYS A 94 27.14 19.78 -7.86
CA LYS A 94 28.24 20.08 -8.80
C LYS A 94 29.37 19.04 -8.73
N PHE A 95 29.55 18.42 -7.58
CA PHE A 95 30.52 17.36 -7.39
C PHE A 95 30.07 16.05 -8.07
N GLY A 96 28.78 15.91 -8.42
CA GLY A 96 28.24 14.66 -8.95
C GLY A 96 28.27 13.55 -7.89
N LEU A 97 28.06 13.93 -6.62
CA LEU A 97 28.12 13.00 -5.50
C LEU A 97 27.05 11.92 -5.65
N VAL A 98 27.47 10.66 -5.54
CA VAL A 98 26.58 9.52 -5.35
C VAL A 98 26.99 8.84 -4.06
N LEU A 99 26.02 8.71 -3.15
CA LEU A 99 26.21 8.01 -1.89
C LEU A 99 25.57 6.63 -1.95
N TYR A 100 26.17 5.70 -1.22
CA TYR A 100 25.67 4.35 -1.01
C TYR A 100 25.62 4.07 0.49
N TYR A 101 24.64 3.27 0.90
CA TYR A 101 24.58 2.65 2.22
C TYR A 101 24.66 1.14 2.05
N ASP A 102 25.69 0.54 2.64
CA ASP A 102 26.20 -0.77 2.29
C ASP A 102 26.53 -0.83 0.78
N TYR A 103 25.65 -1.45 -0.01
CA TYR A 103 25.76 -1.56 -1.47
C TYR A 103 24.64 -0.80 -2.21
N ALA A 104 23.65 -0.30 -1.47
CA ALA A 104 22.46 0.30 -2.03
C ALA A 104 22.68 1.80 -2.26
N LYS A 105 22.42 2.26 -3.49
CA LYS A 105 22.50 3.68 -3.83
C LYS A 105 21.44 4.46 -3.05
N LEU A 106 21.84 5.53 -2.38
CA LEU A 106 20.90 6.37 -1.64
C LEU A 106 20.02 7.20 -2.59
N PRO A 107 18.69 7.24 -2.36
CA PRO A 107 17.81 8.18 -3.03
C PRO A 107 18.24 9.62 -2.77
N VAL A 108 18.18 10.46 -3.81
CA VAL A 108 18.58 11.87 -3.76
C VAL A 108 17.49 12.75 -4.36
N LEU A 109 17.23 13.90 -3.75
CA LEU A 109 16.32 14.89 -4.29
C LEU A 109 16.94 15.62 -5.50
N SER A 110 16.10 16.26 -6.30
CA SER A 110 16.50 17.00 -7.51
C SER A 110 17.45 18.17 -7.24
N ASP A 111 17.60 18.59 -5.97
CA ASP A 111 18.58 19.59 -5.56
C ASP A 111 20.03 19.04 -5.58
N GLY A 112 20.19 17.72 -5.73
CA GLY A 112 21.46 17.01 -5.78
C GLY A 112 22.27 17.09 -4.48
N LYS A 113 21.66 17.47 -3.35
CA LYS A 113 22.34 17.64 -2.05
C LYS A 113 21.62 16.98 -0.88
N THR A 114 20.34 16.64 -1.03
CA THR A 114 19.54 16.03 0.03
C THR A 114 19.32 14.54 -0.27
N PHE A 115 19.86 13.67 0.57
CA PHE A 115 19.81 12.22 0.41
C PHE A 115 18.94 11.58 1.49
N PHE A 116 18.33 10.44 1.18
CA PHE A 116 17.62 9.62 2.15
C PHE A 116 18.45 8.39 2.52
N LEU A 117 18.54 8.09 3.80
CA LEU A 117 19.16 6.88 4.33
C LEU A 117 18.14 6.13 5.19
N THR A 118 17.92 4.86 4.85
CA THR A 118 17.05 3.97 5.61
C THR A 118 17.79 3.38 6.81
N VAL A 119 17.16 3.39 7.98
CA VAL A 119 17.69 2.81 9.21
C VAL A 119 16.79 1.66 9.67
N ASP A 120 17.36 0.71 10.40
CA ASP A 120 16.64 -0.47 10.84
C ASP A 120 15.48 -0.10 11.78
N SER A 121 14.28 -0.61 11.48
CA SER A 121 13.04 -0.31 12.21
C SER A 121 12.92 -1.06 13.53
N ASP A 122 13.61 -2.19 13.66
CA ASP A 122 13.66 -3.03 14.87
C ASP A 122 14.66 -2.51 15.93
N ARG A 123 15.38 -1.42 15.64
CA ARG A 123 16.29 -0.79 16.60
C ARG A 123 15.56 -0.32 17.85
N THR A 124 16.17 -0.53 19.02
CA THR A 124 15.69 0.08 20.27
C THR A 124 16.01 1.57 20.28
N GLU A 125 15.06 2.38 20.71
CA GLU A 125 15.26 3.82 20.85
C GLU A 125 16.43 4.12 21.82
N GLY A 126 17.32 5.03 21.44
CA GLY A 126 18.52 5.36 22.19
C GLY A 126 19.75 4.45 21.95
N GLU A 127 19.65 3.45 21.06
CA GLU A 127 20.79 2.65 20.61
C GLU A 127 21.69 3.36 19.57
N SER A 128 22.73 2.65 19.12
CA SER A 128 23.68 3.08 18.08
C SER A 128 23.00 3.54 16.78
N TRP A 129 23.68 4.38 15.99
CA TRP A 129 23.16 4.91 14.74
C TRP A 129 22.81 3.81 13.72
N GLY A 130 23.42 2.63 13.82
CA GLY A 130 23.19 1.46 12.99
C GLY A 130 24.52 0.81 12.59
N ASN A 131 24.45 -0.38 12.00
CA ASN A 131 25.65 -1.18 11.73
C ASN A 131 26.19 -1.07 10.29
N GLY A 132 25.41 -0.56 9.34
CA GLY A 132 25.86 -0.43 7.95
C GLY A 132 26.86 0.69 7.69
N CYS A 133 27.50 0.69 6.53
CA CYS A 133 28.55 1.66 6.16
C CYS A 133 28.13 2.58 5.01
N LEU A 134 28.48 3.86 5.13
CA LEU A 134 28.46 4.80 4.02
C LEU A 134 29.64 4.55 3.05
N SER A 135 29.39 4.68 1.76
CA SER A 135 30.42 4.81 0.73
C SER A 135 29.98 5.80 -0.36
N ALA A 136 30.92 6.21 -1.23
CA ALA A 136 30.66 7.16 -2.30
C ALA A 136 31.28 6.68 -3.62
N ASN A 137 30.91 7.34 -4.72
CA ASN A 137 31.53 7.16 -6.03
C ASN A 137 32.97 7.73 -6.15
N VAL A 138 33.60 8.08 -5.03
CA VAL A 138 34.96 8.62 -4.92
C VAL A 138 35.62 8.10 -3.65
N ASP A 139 36.95 8.02 -3.66
CA ASP A 139 37.71 7.75 -2.43
C ASP A 139 37.60 8.97 -1.50
N CYS A 140 37.06 8.76 -0.32
CA CYS A 140 36.81 9.82 0.64
C CYS A 140 36.78 9.30 2.08
N THR A 141 36.90 10.24 3.02
CA THR A 141 36.49 10.02 4.41
C THR A 141 35.18 10.74 4.69
N PHE A 142 34.40 10.17 5.60
CA PHE A 142 33.13 10.73 6.05
C PHE A 142 33.29 11.30 7.46
N ALA A 143 32.71 12.47 7.68
CA ALA A 143 32.68 13.09 9.00
C ALA A 143 31.32 13.73 9.30
N VAL A 144 30.98 13.79 10.59
CA VAL A 144 29.82 14.49 11.14
C VAL A 144 30.31 15.32 12.32
N LEU A 145 29.83 16.56 12.44
CA LEU A 145 30.15 17.38 13.60
C LEU A 145 29.40 16.84 14.83
N ASP A 146 30.09 16.72 15.95
CA ASP A 146 29.53 16.17 17.19
C ASP A 146 28.27 16.91 17.66
N ASP A 147 28.24 18.23 17.51
CA ASP A 147 27.10 19.07 17.88
C ASP A 147 25.89 18.82 16.97
N ASP A 148 26.10 18.58 15.68
CA ASP A 148 25.03 18.30 14.70
C ASP A 148 24.40 16.91 14.95
N ALA A 149 25.17 15.98 15.54
CA ALA A 149 24.68 14.65 15.92
C ALA A 149 23.83 14.66 17.20
N GLN A 150 23.78 15.77 17.95
CA GLN A 150 22.92 15.91 19.12
C GLN A 150 21.48 16.29 18.74
N PRO A 151 20.46 15.82 19.47
CA PRO A 151 20.54 14.97 20.66
C PRO A 151 20.54 13.45 20.35
N GLY A 152 20.70 13.07 19.08
CA GLY A 152 20.75 11.69 18.61
C GLY A 152 19.74 11.40 17.50
N LEU A 153 19.92 10.24 16.85
CA LEU A 153 19.21 9.86 15.63
C LEU A 153 17.69 9.85 15.78
N ASP A 154 17.15 9.35 16.89
CA ASP A 154 15.70 9.23 17.08
C ASP A 154 14.99 10.60 17.15
N SER A 155 15.60 11.59 17.82
CA SER A 155 15.05 12.97 17.85
C SER A 155 15.23 13.66 16.51
N ILE A 156 16.38 13.49 15.85
CA ILE A 156 16.61 14.02 14.50
C ILE A 156 15.53 13.51 13.53
N MET A 157 15.25 12.21 13.54
CA MET A 157 14.20 11.63 12.71
C MET A 157 12.82 12.17 13.09
N ARG A 158 12.41 12.10 14.36
CA ARG A 158 11.08 12.53 14.80
C ARG A 158 10.77 13.99 14.48
N GLU A 159 11.77 14.86 14.58
CA GLU A 159 11.65 16.28 14.24
C GLU A 159 11.76 16.57 12.73
N GLY A 160 11.90 15.51 11.92
CA GLY A 160 12.00 15.62 10.46
C GLY A 160 13.26 16.36 9.99
N LYS A 161 14.30 16.41 10.82
CA LYS A 161 15.56 17.11 10.52
C LYS A 161 16.47 16.25 9.64
N SER A 162 17.34 16.93 8.90
CA SER A 162 18.49 16.29 8.24
C SER A 162 19.74 16.44 9.10
N LEU A 163 20.72 15.56 8.85
CA LEU A 163 22.07 15.67 9.39
C LEU A 163 23.03 16.02 8.27
N ARG A 164 23.92 16.99 8.52
CA ARG A 164 24.98 17.32 7.58
C ARG A 164 26.09 16.28 7.65
N LEU A 165 26.37 15.65 6.51
CA LEU A 165 27.48 14.73 6.34
C LEU A 165 28.59 15.44 5.55
N TYR A 166 29.81 15.46 6.06
CA TYR A 166 30.96 15.97 5.33
C TYR A 166 31.66 14.82 4.60
N VAL A 167 31.81 14.98 3.29
CA VAL A 167 32.52 14.03 2.42
C VAL A 167 33.81 14.70 1.99
N ILE A 168 34.94 14.15 2.45
CA ILE A 168 36.26 14.77 2.33
C ILE A 168 37.11 13.91 1.40
N ALA A 169 37.38 14.42 0.21
CA ALA A 169 38.28 13.81 -0.77
C ALA A 169 39.65 14.51 -0.75
N ASP A 170 40.54 14.18 -1.70
CA ASP A 170 41.92 14.66 -1.69
C ASP A 170 42.03 16.20 -1.83
N GLU A 171 41.48 16.78 -2.90
CA GLU A 171 41.57 18.23 -3.15
C GLU A 171 40.29 19.00 -2.77
N VAL A 172 39.19 18.29 -2.52
CA VAL A 172 37.87 18.90 -2.34
C VAL A 172 37.12 18.29 -1.16
N TYR A 173 36.17 19.04 -0.63
CA TYR A 173 35.18 18.52 0.29
C TYR A 173 33.77 18.98 -0.11
N THR A 174 32.78 18.20 0.28
CA THR A 174 31.36 18.51 0.08
C THR A 174 30.55 18.21 1.33
N ALA A 175 29.31 18.71 1.37
CA ALA A 175 28.44 18.64 2.54
C ALA A 175 26.98 18.38 2.14
N PRO A 176 26.60 17.13 1.81
CA PRO A 176 25.21 16.72 1.67
C PRO A 176 24.44 16.75 2.99
N GLU A 177 23.12 16.85 2.88
CA GLU A 177 22.16 16.68 3.96
C GLU A 177 21.56 15.28 3.88
N ILE A 178 21.56 14.54 4.99
CA ILE A 178 21.03 13.18 5.08
C ILE A 178 19.74 13.20 5.89
N ILE A 179 18.65 12.80 5.27
CA ILE A 179 17.37 12.52 5.93
C ILE A 179 17.38 11.03 6.32
N PHE A 180 17.18 10.76 7.61
CA PHE A 180 17.04 9.40 8.10
C PHE A 180 15.57 9.01 8.21
N THR A 181 15.29 7.74 7.95
CA THR A 181 13.94 7.18 8.07
C THR A 181 13.99 5.68 8.35
N THR A 182 13.07 5.18 9.16
CA THR A 182 12.86 3.73 9.32
C THR A 182 11.99 3.13 8.22
N LEU A 183 11.40 3.96 7.35
CA LEU A 183 10.54 3.52 6.26
C LEU A 183 11.35 3.27 4.98
N PRO A 184 10.97 2.29 4.15
CA PRO A 184 11.48 2.18 2.80
C PRO A 184 11.23 3.46 1.98
N VAL A 185 12.16 3.77 1.08
CA VAL A 185 12.08 4.96 0.22
C VAL A 185 11.98 4.54 -1.24
N MET A 186 10.88 4.89 -1.88
CA MET A 186 10.60 4.63 -3.29
C MET A 186 10.86 5.89 -4.12
N THR A 187 11.73 5.80 -5.11
CA THR A 187 11.82 6.80 -6.18
C THR A 187 10.93 6.39 -7.33
N ILE A 188 10.25 7.36 -7.93
CA ILE A 188 9.40 7.18 -9.10
C ILE A 188 9.76 8.30 -10.07
N ASP A 189 10.36 7.94 -11.20
CA ASP A 189 10.81 8.88 -12.22
C ASP A 189 10.02 8.65 -13.50
N THR A 190 9.02 9.51 -13.71
CA THR A 190 8.21 9.50 -14.94
C THR A 190 9.06 9.93 -16.13
N HIS A 191 8.85 9.29 -17.28
CA HIS A 191 9.65 9.60 -18.47
C HIS A 191 9.45 11.07 -18.87
N LYS A 192 10.57 11.81 -19.00
CA LYS A 192 10.60 13.25 -19.27
C LYS A 192 9.90 14.12 -18.21
N GLY A 193 9.72 13.63 -16.98
CA GLY A 193 9.08 14.36 -15.88
C GLY A 193 7.58 14.62 -16.11
N LYS A 194 6.90 13.75 -16.88
CA LYS A 194 5.49 13.89 -17.21
C LYS A 194 4.63 13.76 -15.94
N GLY A 195 3.64 14.64 -15.80
CA GLY A 195 2.64 14.52 -14.73
C GLY A 195 1.87 13.19 -14.81
N ILE A 196 1.47 12.68 -13.65
CA ILE A 196 0.65 11.46 -13.55
C ILE A 196 -0.82 11.84 -13.76
N SER A 197 -1.54 11.04 -14.56
CA SER A 197 -2.95 11.23 -14.86
C SER A 197 -3.76 9.98 -14.52
N ARG A 198 -5.05 9.93 -14.85
CA ARG A 198 -5.84 8.69 -14.72
C ARG A 198 -5.47 7.63 -15.76
N GLU A 199 -4.82 8.06 -16.84
CA GLU A 199 -4.20 7.18 -17.83
C GLU A 199 -2.78 6.78 -17.39
N ASP A 200 -2.33 5.63 -17.88
CA ASP A 200 -1.01 5.09 -17.58
C ASP A 200 0.11 6.01 -18.10
N THR A 201 1.04 6.32 -17.21
CA THR A 201 2.25 7.08 -17.49
C THR A 201 3.47 6.18 -17.26
N PRO A 202 4.35 5.99 -18.26
CA PRO A 202 5.59 5.25 -18.08
C PRO A 202 6.53 5.93 -17.08
N CYS A 203 7.14 5.13 -16.20
CA CYS A 203 8.13 5.56 -15.23
C CYS A 203 9.11 4.45 -14.89
N ASP A 204 10.23 4.81 -14.30
CA ASP A 204 11.13 3.89 -13.61
C ASP A 204 10.91 4.00 -12.10
N ILE A 205 11.00 2.86 -11.39
CA ILE A 205 10.96 2.83 -9.93
C ILE A 205 12.22 2.23 -9.35
N THR A 206 12.59 2.71 -8.16
CA THR A 206 13.64 2.13 -7.33
C THR A 206 13.16 2.16 -5.89
N VAL A 207 13.35 1.08 -5.12
CA VAL A 207 12.91 0.98 -3.72
C VAL A 207 14.10 0.64 -2.85
N LEU A 208 14.54 1.59 -2.01
CA LEU A 208 15.53 1.36 -0.98
C LEU A 208 14.83 0.80 0.27
N THR A 209 15.18 -0.42 0.66
CA THR A 209 14.63 -1.09 1.85
C THR A 209 15.67 -1.16 2.98
N PRO A 210 15.31 -0.87 4.25
CA PRO A 210 16.20 -1.03 5.39
C PRO A 210 16.69 -2.47 5.57
N ARG A 211 17.72 -2.69 6.40
CA ARG A 211 18.30 -4.04 6.59
C ARG A 211 17.29 -4.94 7.29
N ASN A 212 16.71 -4.51 8.42
CA ASN A 212 15.60 -5.18 9.13
C ASN A 212 15.74 -6.72 9.22
N GLY A 213 16.85 -7.20 9.80
CA GLY A 213 17.17 -8.63 9.90
C GLY A 213 17.81 -9.25 8.65
N SER A 214 17.82 -8.55 7.51
CA SER A 214 18.65 -8.87 6.35
C SER A 214 20.11 -8.51 6.59
N SER A 215 20.99 -9.14 5.81
CA SER A 215 22.43 -8.93 5.94
C SER A 215 22.89 -7.54 5.47
N ALA A 216 22.15 -6.84 4.61
CA ALA A 216 22.45 -5.49 4.13
C ALA A 216 21.18 -4.78 3.65
N ALA A 217 21.26 -3.46 3.49
CA ALA A 217 20.21 -2.71 2.78
C ALA A 217 20.24 -3.11 1.30
N TYR A 218 19.07 -3.15 0.67
CA TYR A 218 18.96 -3.59 -0.72
C TYR A 218 18.01 -2.72 -1.52
N THR A 219 18.09 -2.90 -2.83
CA THR A 219 17.33 -2.11 -3.80
C THR A 219 16.63 -3.02 -4.78
N ASP A 220 15.32 -2.84 -4.90
CA ASP A 220 14.54 -3.36 -6.02
C ASP A 220 14.36 -2.26 -7.06
N ALA A 221 14.38 -2.61 -8.35
CA ALA A 221 14.14 -1.68 -9.45
C ALA A 221 13.32 -2.33 -10.56
N SER A 222 12.52 -1.52 -11.26
CA SER A 222 11.71 -1.99 -12.39
C SER A 222 11.28 -0.80 -13.24
N ALA A 223 11.20 -1.02 -14.56
CA ALA A 223 10.31 -0.21 -15.38
C ALA A 223 8.85 -0.41 -14.92
N ALA A 224 8.02 0.61 -15.07
CA ALA A 224 6.64 0.60 -14.59
C ALA A 224 5.72 1.53 -15.37
N MET A 225 4.42 1.34 -15.14
CA MET A 225 3.34 2.24 -15.52
C MET A 225 2.64 2.72 -14.26
N ILE A 226 2.43 4.04 -14.15
CA ILE A 226 1.78 4.66 -12.99
C ILE A 226 0.58 5.50 -13.41
N ARG A 227 -0.50 5.45 -12.61
CA ARG A 227 -1.69 6.28 -12.80
C ARG A 227 -2.38 6.64 -11.49
N ILE A 228 -3.14 7.73 -11.53
CA ILE A 228 -4.07 8.13 -10.48
C ILE A 228 -5.21 7.11 -10.39
N ARG A 229 -5.51 6.68 -9.16
CA ARG A 229 -6.67 5.84 -8.82
C ARG A 229 -7.59 6.54 -7.81
N GLY A 230 -8.75 5.94 -7.62
CA GLY A 230 -9.80 6.45 -6.74
C GLY A 230 -10.90 7.19 -7.49
N ALA A 231 -12.02 7.38 -6.79
CA ALA A 231 -13.16 8.17 -7.26
C ALA A 231 -13.03 9.59 -6.70
N THR A 232 -13.77 9.93 -5.65
CA THR A 232 -13.76 11.25 -5.01
C THR A 232 -12.36 11.67 -4.55
N SER A 233 -11.56 10.73 -4.01
CA SER A 233 -10.20 11.00 -3.54
C SER A 233 -9.20 11.37 -4.66
N SER A 234 -9.54 11.15 -5.93
CA SER A 234 -8.69 11.57 -7.05
C SER A 234 -8.69 13.10 -7.27
N SER A 235 -9.61 13.81 -6.62
CA SER A 235 -9.68 15.28 -6.62
C SER A 235 -8.90 15.92 -5.47
N LEU A 236 -8.33 15.13 -4.55
CA LEU A 236 -7.52 15.63 -3.44
C LEU A 236 -6.12 16.04 -3.91
N PRO A 237 -5.46 17.01 -3.24
CA PRO A 237 -4.12 17.47 -3.64
C PRO A 237 -3.08 16.36 -3.76
N LYS A 238 -3.12 15.39 -2.83
CA LYS A 238 -2.33 14.16 -2.91
C LYS A 238 -3.25 13.02 -3.29
N THR A 239 -3.02 12.46 -4.47
CA THR A 239 -3.83 11.36 -5.01
C THR A 239 -3.20 10.01 -4.73
N SER A 240 -4.05 8.99 -4.61
CA SER A 240 -3.61 7.60 -4.57
C SER A 240 -3.21 7.14 -5.96
N LEU A 241 -2.18 6.30 -6.05
CA LEU A 241 -1.61 5.83 -7.32
C LEU A 241 -1.75 4.31 -7.43
N ARG A 242 -1.85 3.83 -8.66
CA ARG A 242 -1.67 2.42 -9.02
C ARG A 242 -0.39 2.31 -9.82
N LEU A 243 0.42 1.30 -9.49
CA LEU A 243 1.73 1.05 -10.07
C LEU A 243 1.72 -0.37 -10.64
N THR A 244 2.01 -0.52 -11.92
CA THR A 244 2.17 -1.82 -12.57
C THR A 244 3.60 -1.96 -13.09
N LEU A 245 4.28 -3.02 -12.68
CA LEU A 245 5.69 -3.28 -12.95
C LEU A 245 5.85 -4.06 -14.27
N TYR A 246 6.87 -3.67 -15.03
CA TYR A 246 7.20 -4.24 -16.33
C TYR A 246 8.70 -4.56 -16.40
N LYS A 247 9.05 -5.50 -17.28
CA LYS A 247 10.44 -5.66 -17.72
C LYS A 247 10.89 -4.38 -18.41
N ASP A 248 12.20 -4.14 -18.47
CA ASP A 248 12.78 -2.89 -18.98
C ASP A 248 12.34 -2.53 -20.41
N ASP A 249 12.04 -3.53 -21.24
CA ASP A 249 11.55 -3.37 -22.61
C ASP A 249 10.03 -3.26 -22.73
N TYR A 250 9.30 -3.28 -21.61
CA TYR A 250 7.84 -3.30 -21.52
C TYR A 250 7.17 -4.48 -22.26
N SER A 251 7.90 -5.55 -22.55
CA SER A 251 7.37 -6.72 -23.27
C SER A 251 6.39 -7.55 -22.45
N ASP A 252 6.53 -7.54 -21.13
CA ASP A 252 5.79 -8.38 -20.18
C ASP A 252 5.89 -7.77 -18.78
N THR A 253 5.01 -8.21 -17.87
CA THR A 253 5.01 -7.71 -16.49
C THR A 253 6.19 -8.27 -15.70
N ASN A 254 6.64 -7.52 -14.70
CA ASN A 254 7.74 -7.90 -13.83
C ASN A 254 7.24 -8.09 -12.40
N LYS A 255 7.13 -9.33 -11.95
CA LYS A 255 6.63 -9.65 -10.61
C LYS A 255 7.77 -9.65 -9.60
N LEU A 256 7.75 -8.71 -8.65
CA LEU A 256 8.77 -8.57 -7.61
C LEU A 256 8.14 -8.68 -6.21
N PRO A 257 8.81 -9.25 -5.20
CA PRO A 257 8.32 -9.32 -3.82
C PRO A 257 8.63 -8.01 -3.06
N LEU A 258 8.14 -6.88 -3.57
CA LEU A 258 8.48 -5.56 -3.02
C LEU A 258 8.14 -5.47 -1.52
N LEU A 259 9.10 -4.99 -0.72
CA LEU A 259 8.99 -4.82 0.73
C LEU A 259 8.64 -6.11 1.50
N GLY A 260 9.07 -7.27 1.00
CA GLY A 260 8.81 -8.57 1.63
C GLY A 260 7.36 -9.04 1.54
N MET A 261 6.56 -8.43 0.65
CA MET A 261 5.19 -8.85 0.36
C MET A 261 5.15 -9.89 -0.77
N ARG A 262 3.94 -10.36 -1.13
CA ARG A 262 3.80 -11.39 -2.16
C ARG A 262 4.44 -10.95 -3.48
N LYS A 263 4.96 -11.91 -4.24
CA LYS A 263 5.54 -11.62 -5.57
C LYS A 263 4.43 -11.15 -6.53
N ASP A 264 4.43 -9.86 -6.85
CA ASP A 264 3.37 -9.23 -7.64
C ASP A 264 3.92 -8.14 -8.58
N ASP A 265 3.13 -7.86 -9.61
CA ASP A 265 3.38 -6.82 -10.61
C ASP A 265 2.47 -5.61 -10.42
N ASP A 266 1.42 -5.68 -9.61
CA ASP A 266 0.43 -4.62 -9.51
C ASP A 266 0.18 -4.18 -8.06
N TRP A 267 0.49 -2.92 -7.79
CA TRP A 267 0.60 -2.35 -6.45
C TRP A 267 -0.21 -1.07 -6.30
N ILE A 268 -0.56 -0.75 -5.06
CA ILE A 268 -1.28 0.46 -4.70
C ILE A 268 -0.42 1.33 -3.79
N LEU A 269 -0.31 2.61 -4.14
CA LEU A 269 0.19 3.66 -3.26
C LEU A 269 -1.04 4.46 -2.78
N TYR A 270 -1.59 4.09 -1.63
CA TYR A 270 -2.74 4.78 -1.05
C TYR A 270 -2.29 6.01 -0.25
N ALA A 271 -2.84 7.18 -0.62
CA ALA A 271 -2.36 8.47 -0.14
C ALA A 271 -2.75 8.77 1.32
N SER A 272 -3.80 8.11 1.83
CA SER A 272 -4.39 8.33 3.16
C SER A 272 -4.68 9.81 3.49
N TYR A 273 -4.93 10.65 2.48
CA TYR A 273 -4.94 12.10 2.64
C TYR A 273 -6.05 12.60 3.59
N SER A 274 -7.20 11.92 3.58
CA SER A 274 -8.39 12.29 4.35
C SER A 274 -8.40 11.77 5.78
N ASP A 275 -7.78 10.61 6.04
CA ASP A 275 -7.67 10.04 7.39
C ASP A 275 -6.69 10.87 8.21
N GLU A 276 -7.18 11.59 9.21
CA GLU A 276 -6.37 12.44 10.10
C GLU A 276 -5.23 11.67 10.79
N ALA A 277 -5.44 10.41 11.17
CA ALA A 277 -4.44 9.62 11.87
C ALA A 277 -3.53 8.83 10.91
N LYS A 278 -3.93 8.68 9.64
CA LYS A 278 -3.19 8.00 8.57
C LYS A 278 -3.03 6.48 8.74
N ILE A 279 -3.77 5.89 9.67
CA ILE A 279 -3.62 4.50 10.13
C ILE A 279 -4.88 3.64 10.00
N ARG A 280 -6.04 4.20 9.66
CA ARG A 280 -7.32 3.48 9.78
C ARG A 280 -7.45 2.33 8.79
N ASP A 281 -7.07 2.55 7.54
CA ASP A 281 -7.09 1.48 6.53
C ASP A 281 -6.12 0.34 6.92
N ALA A 282 -4.90 0.71 7.33
CA ALA A 282 -3.89 -0.21 7.84
C ALA A 282 -4.36 -1.03 9.05
N THR A 283 -4.95 -0.35 10.03
CA THR A 283 -5.49 -0.95 11.25
C THR A 283 -6.66 -1.88 10.93
N GLY A 284 -7.54 -1.47 10.02
CA GLY A 284 -8.68 -2.26 9.58
C GLY A 284 -8.28 -3.59 8.94
N TRP A 285 -7.34 -3.56 8.00
CA TRP A 285 -6.82 -4.78 7.36
C TRP A 285 -6.07 -5.69 8.33
N SER A 286 -5.24 -5.12 9.20
CA SER A 286 -4.50 -5.89 10.22
C SER A 286 -5.44 -6.55 11.22
N LEU A 287 -6.51 -5.85 11.64
CA LEU A 287 -7.54 -6.42 12.49
C LEU A 287 -8.30 -7.55 11.78
N TRP A 288 -8.69 -7.38 10.52
CA TRP A 288 -9.33 -8.44 9.72
C TRP A 288 -8.44 -9.69 9.65
N SER A 289 -7.15 -9.51 9.38
CA SER A 289 -6.16 -10.60 9.40
C SER A 289 -6.10 -11.28 10.77
N LYS A 290 -6.00 -10.52 11.87
CA LYS A 290 -5.88 -11.06 13.23
C LYS A 290 -7.15 -11.75 13.71
N MET A 291 -8.33 -11.32 13.24
CA MET A 291 -9.59 -12.02 13.44
C MET A 291 -9.66 -13.35 12.67
N GLY A 292 -8.58 -13.82 12.07
CA GLY A 292 -8.53 -15.05 11.30
C GLY A 292 -9.24 -14.90 9.97
N ALA A 293 -8.83 -13.88 9.20
CA ALA A 293 -9.32 -13.62 7.83
C ALA A 293 -9.65 -14.93 7.11
N TYR A 294 -10.80 -14.97 6.42
CA TYR A 294 -11.30 -16.23 5.88
C TYR A 294 -10.34 -16.80 4.82
N ILE A 295 -9.58 -17.83 5.20
CA ILE A 295 -8.62 -18.55 4.36
C ILE A 295 -9.32 -19.76 3.74
N VAL A 296 -9.45 -19.76 2.41
CA VAL A 296 -9.98 -20.91 1.67
C VAL A 296 -8.85 -21.82 1.21
N GLY A 297 -8.54 -22.82 2.03
CA GLY A 297 -7.47 -23.79 1.77
C GLY A 297 -6.07 -23.23 2.02
N ASP A 298 -5.07 -24.12 1.98
CA ASP A 298 -3.70 -23.87 2.49
C ASP A 298 -2.92 -22.77 1.75
N LYS A 299 -3.47 -22.17 0.69
CA LYS A 299 -2.80 -21.18 -0.17
C LYS A 299 -3.50 -19.81 -0.23
N ALA A 300 -4.67 -19.66 0.38
CA ALA A 300 -5.36 -18.38 0.41
C ALA A 300 -4.83 -17.52 1.56
N GLN A 301 -4.71 -16.21 1.33
CA GLN A 301 -4.31 -15.25 2.37
C GLN A 301 -5.54 -14.66 3.07
N GLY A 302 -6.65 -14.47 2.37
CA GLY A 302 -7.90 -13.90 2.92
C GLY A 302 -7.82 -12.42 3.33
N THR A 303 -6.64 -11.82 3.23
CA THR A 303 -6.29 -10.45 3.60
C THR A 303 -5.22 -9.90 2.65
N ILE A 304 -4.87 -8.62 2.77
CA ILE A 304 -3.73 -8.01 2.07
C ILE A 304 -2.65 -7.56 3.05
N ASN A 305 -1.41 -7.57 2.59
CA ASN A 305 -0.30 -6.92 3.27
C ASN A 305 -0.19 -5.45 2.84
N LEU A 306 0.32 -4.65 3.78
CA LEU A 306 0.59 -3.24 3.58
C LEU A 306 1.78 -2.79 4.42
N ARG A 307 2.49 -1.78 3.92
CA ARG A 307 3.64 -1.12 4.56
C ARG A 307 3.62 0.36 4.24
N TYR A 308 4.16 1.21 5.11
CA TYR A 308 4.41 2.59 4.73
C TYR A 308 5.70 2.70 3.91
N THR A 309 5.71 3.59 2.92
CA THR A 309 6.92 3.96 2.17
C THR A 309 6.93 5.45 1.88
N GLU A 310 8.09 6.09 2.00
CA GLU A 310 8.29 7.46 1.57
C GLU A 310 8.53 7.52 0.06
N VAL A 311 7.87 8.45 -0.64
CA VAL A 311 7.95 8.54 -2.10
C VAL A 311 8.66 9.83 -2.53
N ILE A 312 9.66 9.67 -3.40
CA ILE A 312 10.29 10.75 -4.17
C ILE A 312 9.78 10.63 -5.60
N LEU A 313 8.98 11.59 -6.04
CA LEU A 313 8.39 11.62 -7.38
C LEU A 313 9.10 12.67 -8.24
N ASN A 314 9.73 12.24 -9.33
CA ASN A 314 10.52 13.10 -10.23
C ASN A 314 11.55 13.94 -9.46
N GLY A 315 12.29 13.31 -8.54
CA GLY A 315 13.27 13.98 -7.68
C GLY A 315 12.68 14.88 -6.58
N HIS A 316 11.37 14.95 -6.39
CA HIS A 316 10.74 15.75 -5.33
C HIS A 316 10.06 14.87 -4.29
N TYR A 317 10.32 15.15 -3.01
CA TYR A 317 9.62 14.45 -1.93
C TYR A 317 8.10 14.66 -2.02
N ASN A 318 7.35 13.56 -2.01
CA ASN A 318 5.91 13.54 -2.22
C ASN A 318 5.13 13.04 -0.99
N GLY A 319 5.80 12.88 0.15
CA GLY A 319 5.20 12.31 1.37
C GLY A 319 5.25 10.79 1.40
N PHE A 320 4.79 10.19 2.50
CA PHE A 320 4.64 8.73 2.60
C PHE A 320 3.33 8.23 1.98
N TYR A 321 3.28 6.98 1.57
CA TYR A 321 2.06 6.30 1.13
C TYR A 321 1.89 5.02 1.93
N VAL A 322 0.64 4.58 2.10
CA VAL A 322 0.36 3.18 2.45
C VAL A 322 0.55 2.37 1.16
N PHE A 323 1.65 1.64 1.08
CA PHE A 323 1.92 0.72 -0.02
C PHE A 323 1.23 -0.61 0.25
N MET A 324 0.39 -1.05 -0.68
CA MET A 324 -0.57 -2.13 -0.43
C MET A 324 -0.59 -3.12 -1.59
N GLU A 325 -0.72 -4.40 -1.25
CA GLU A 325 -1.15 -5.44 -2.19
C GLU A 325 -2.56 -5.13 -2.72
N ARG A 326 -2.86 -5.64 -3.91
CA ARG A 326 -4.24 -5.66 -4.39
C ARG A 326 -5.02 -6.80 -3.75
N PHE A 327 -6.28 -6.52 -3.40
CA PHE A 327 -7.24 -7.59 -3.16
C PHE A 327 -7.76 -8.11 -4.51
N ASP A 328 -7.40 -9.34 -4.85
CA ASP A 328 -7.68 -9.95 -6.15
C ASP A 328 -7.79 -11.49 -6.06
N GLN A 329 -7.85 -12.16 -7.20
CA GLN A 329 -7.96 -13.62 -7.27
C GLN A 329 -6.78 -14.36 -6.61
N LYS A 330 -5.58 -13.74 -6.59
CA LYS A 330 -4.40 -14.33 -5.96
C LYS A 330 -4.55 -14.32 -4.44
N THR A 331 -5.17 -13.27 -3.88
CA THR A 331 -5.44 -13.15 -2.44
C THR A 331 -6.25 -14.31 -1.88
N LEU A 332 -7.17 -14.83 -2.68
CA LEU A 332 -8.09 -15.90 -2.28
C LEU A 332 -7.77 -17.25 -2.94
N ASN A 333 -6.74 -17.31 -3.78
CA ASN A 333 -6.38 -18.49 -4.57
C ASN A 333 -7.58 -19.05 -5.36
N LEU A 334 -8.30 -18.18 -6.08
CA LEU A 334 -9.53 -18.53 -6.80
C LEU A 334 -9.26 -19.46 -7.99
N GLY A 335 -10.13 -20.48 -8.16
CA GLY A 335 -10.11 -21.42 -9.28
C GLY A 335 -11.08 -21.06 -10.40
N GLU A 336 -11.13 -21.89 -11.46
CA GLU A 336 -11.92 -21.63 -12.68
C GLU A 336 -13.44 -21.49 -12.44
N ASP A 337 -13.97 -22.13 -11.39
CA ASP A 337 -15.39 -22.09 -11.00
C ASP A 337 -15.69 -21.08 -9.88
N ASP A 338 -14.74 -20.18 -9.60
CA ASP A 338 -14.89 -19.12 -8.62
C ASP A 338 -15.09 -17.75 -9.30
N ALA A 339 -15.55 -16.77 -8.54
CA ALA A 339 -15.70 -15.41 -9.04
C ALA A 339 -15.35 -14.38 -7.96
N LEU A 340 -14.98 -13.18 -8.38
CA LEU A 340 -14.72 -12.06 -7.48
C LEU A 340 -15.44 -10.82 -7.99
N PHE A 341 -16.19 -10.17 -7.11
CA PHE A 341 -16.91 -8.94 -7.36
C PHE A 341 -16.48 -7.86 -6.36
N VAL A 342 -16.54 -6.60 -6.78
CA VAL A 342 -16.44 -5.44 -5.88
C VAL A 342 -17.64 -4.52 -6.09
N VAL A 343 -18.26 -4.10 -5.01
CA VAL A 343 -19.41 -3.19 -5.04
C VAL A 343 -18.95 -1.75 -4.86
N LYS A 344 -19.23 -0.89 -5.84
CA LYS A 344 -18.77 0.51 -5.90
C LYS A 344 -19.83 1.55 -5.53
N THR A 345 -21.10 1.18 -5.52
CA THR A 345 -22.21 2.09 -5.24
C THR A 345 -23.16 1.51 -4.22
N TRP A 346 -24.02 2.35 -3.66
CA TRP A 346 -25.07 1.94 -2.72
C TRP A 346 -26.26 1.23 -3.38
N GLU A 347 -26.40 1.32 -4.70
CA GLU A 347 -27.46 0.66 -5.44
C GLU A 347 -27.26 -0.86 -5.42
N VAL A 348 -28.34 -1.59 -5.09
CA VAL A 348 -28.37 -3.06 -5.11
C VAL A 348 -29.05 -3.49 -6.42
N PRO A 349 -28.40 -4.28 -7.28
CA PRO A 349 -28.99 -4.74 -8.53
C PRO A 349 -30.21 -5.64 -8.29
N PRO A 350 -31.23 -5.61 -9.15
CA PRO A 350 -32.31 -6.59 -9.13
C PRO A 350 -31.79 -7.97 -9.57
N SER A 351 -32.11 -9.00 -8.78
CA SER A 351 -31.52 -10.34 -8.91
C SER A 351 -31.93 -11.09 -10.18
N ASP A 352 -33.14 -10.82 -10.69
CA ASP A 352 -33.67 -11.43 -11.92
C ASP A 352 -32.86 -10.98 -13.14
N GLN A 353 -32.62 -9.68 -13.29
CA GLN A 353 -31.79 -9.13 -14.36
C GLN A 353 -30.33 -9.58 -14.23
N MET A 354 -29.82 -9.63 -13.00
CA MET A 354 -28.45 -10.07 -12.72
C MET A 354 -28.21 -11.52 -13.17
N ARG A 355 -29.21 -12.40 -13.03
CA ARG A 355 -29.14 -13.79 -13.49
C ARG A 355 -29.10 -13.92 -15.02
N GLU A 356 -29.76 -13.00 -15.72
CA GLU A 356 -29.85 -12.98 -17.19
C GLU A 356 -28.64 -12.31 -17.85
N LEU A 357 -27.68 -11.81 -17.08
CA LEU A 357 -26.50 -11.14 -17.62
C LEU A 357 -25.68 -12.08 -18.51
N PRO A 358 -25.24 -11.60 -19.69
CA PRO A 358 -24.25 -12.31 -20.48
C PRO A 358 -23.00 -12.61 -19.65
N PRO A 359 -22.40 -13.80 -19.75
CA PRO A 359 -21.19 -14.15 -19.00
C PRO A 359 -20.07 -13.13 -19.14
N ALA A 360 -19.88 -12.50 -20.30
CA ALA A 360 -18.83 -11.50 -20.52
C ALA A 360 -19.04 -10.17 -19.78
N THR A 361 -20.20 -9.94 -19.14
CA THR A 361 -20.49 -8.69 -18.41
C THR A 361 -19.52 -8.52 -17.23
N THR A 362 -18.79 -7.40 -17.18
CA THR A 362 -17.88 -7.07 -16.07
C THR A 362 -18.41 -5.99 -15.14
N PHE A 363 -19.50 -5.31 -15.50
CA PHE A 363 -20.11 -4.28 -14.67
C PHE A 363 -21.62 -4.26 -14.82
N PHE A 364 -22.35 -4.26 -13.71
CA PHE A 364 -23.80 -4.11 -13.67
C PHE A 364 -24.24 -3.41 -12.38
N VAL A 365 -24.95 -2.29 -12.51
CA VAL A 365 -25.56 -1.52 -11.40
C VAL A 365 -24.61 -1.40 -10.19
N GLY A 366 -23.43 -0.85 -10.42
CA GLY A 366 -22.45 -0.60 -9.36
C GLY A 366 -21.62 -1.80 -8.90
N VAL A 367 -21.94 -3.00 -9.35
CA VAL A 367 -21.15 -4.21 -9.09
C VAL A 367 -20.18 -4.42 -10.25
N GLU A 368 -18.88 -4.49 -9.96
CA GLU A 368 -17.84 -4.83 -10.94
C GLU A 368 -17.33 -6.24 -10.66
N ARG A 369 -17.33 -7.11 -11.67
CA ARG A 369 -16.63 -8.39 -11.61
C ARG A 369 -15.14 -8.18 -11.89
N LYS A 370 -14.31 -8.65 -10.97
CA LYS A 370 -12.84 -8.65 -11.03
C LYS A 370 -12.26 -9.98 -11.49
N TYR A 371 -12.96 -11.08 -11.26
CA TYR A 371 -12.55 -12.41 -11.70
C TYR A 371 -13.78 -13.29 -11.98
N PRO A 372 -13.77 -14.13 -13.03
CA PRO A 372 -12.77 -14.15 -14.11
C PRO A 372 -12.82 -12.86 -14.97
N ASP A 373 -11.73 -12.53 -15.64
CA ASP A 373 -11.73 -11.40 -16.59
C ASP A 373 -12.69 -11.69 -17.77
N ALA A 374 -13.21 -10.67 -18.44
CA ALA A 374 -14.07 -10.84 -19.62
C ALA A 374 -13.41 -11.72 -20.69
N ASP A 375 -12.12 -11.51 -20.92
CA ASP A 375 -11.34 -12.23 -21.94
C ASP A 375 -11.04 -13.69 -21.53
N GLU A 376 -11.16 -14.03 -20.24
CA GLU A 376 -10.97 -15.37 -19.71
C GLU A 376 -12.24 -16.24 -19.83
N ILE A 377 -13.41 -15.62 -20.05
CA ILE A 377 -14.67 -16.34 -20.17
C ILE A 377 -14.81 -16.94 -21.56
N LYS A 378 -14.60 -18.26 -21.64
CA LYS A 378 -14.99 -19.07 -22.81
C LYS A 378 -16.52 -19.05 -22.97
N VAL A 379 -17.02 -19.21 -24.20
CA VAL A 379 -18.47 -19.35 -24.46
C VAL A 379 -19.04 -20.48 -23.60
N GLY A 380 -19.98 -20.14 -22.70
CA GLY A 380 -20.57 -21.09 -21.74
C GLY A 380 -19.80 -21.26 -20.42
N GLY A 381 -18.74 -20.48 -20.18
CA GLY A 381 -17.95 -20.50 -18.94
C GLY A 381 -18.66 -19.87 -17.75
N TYR A 382 -18.22 -20.25 -16.55
CA TYR A 382 -18.75 -19.73 -15.29
C TYR A 382 -18.39 -18.25 -15.10
N SER A 383 -19.36 -17.44 -14.65
CA SER A 383 -19.19 -16.00 -14.46
C SER A 383 -19.45 -15.52 -13.03
N GLY A 384 -19.98 -16.41 -12.16
CA GLY A 384 -20.45 -16.08 -10.82
C GLY A 384 -21.73 -15.25 -10.72
N TRP A 385 -22.20 -14.62 -11.81
CA TRP A 385 -23.37 -13.72 -11.76
C TRP A 385 -24.65 -14.42 -11.28
N GLY A 386 -24.90 -15.65 -11.72
CA GLY A 386 -26.06 -16.43 -11.28
C GLY A 386 -26.05 -16.74 -9.78
N THR A 387 -24.91 -17.22 -9.27
CA THR A 387 -24.74 -17.51 -7.84
C THR A 387 -24.85 -16.24 -7.00
N PHE A 388 -24.25 -15.15 -7.46
CA PHE A 388 -24.33 -13.88 -6.75
C PHE A 388 -25.75 -13.27 -6.82
N ALA A 389 -26.49 -13.49 -7.91
CA ALA A 389 -27.91 -13.18 -7.99
C ALA A 389 -28.76 -13.98 -6.99
N ASP A 390 -28.48 -15.28 -6.80
CA ASP A 390 -29.15 -16.10 -5.75
C ASP A 390 -28.93 -15.53 -4.35
N PHE A 391 -27.72 -15.05 -4.07
CA PHE A 391 -27.40 -14.35 -2.83
C PHE A 391 -28.18 -13.03 -2.68
N VAL A 392 -28.15 -12.17 -3.71
CA VAL A 392 -28.87 -10.89 -3.69
C VAL A 392 -30.37 -11.13 -3.47
N LYS A 393 -30.95 -12.10 -4.18
CA LYS A 393 -32.36 -12.49 -4.01
C LYS A 393 -32.66 -12.91 -2.58
N ALA A 394 -31.84 -13.79 -2.01
CA ALA A 394 -32.01 -14.24 -0.63
C ALA A 394 -31.96 -13.05 0.34
N VAL A 395 -30.92 -12.22 0.27
CA VAL A 395 -30.68 -11.16 1.26
C VAL A 395 -31.65 -9.98 1.11
N TYR A 396 -31.93 -9.52 -0.11
CA TYR A 396 -32.60 -8.24 -0.36
C TYR A 396 -34.04 -8.37 -0.84
N GLU A 397 -34.43 -9.48 -1.45
CA GLU A 397 -35.74 -9.61 -2.11
C GLU A 397 -36.67 -10.65 -1.46
N SER A 398 -36.13 -11.54 -0.62
CA SER A 398 -36.92 -12.59 0.03
C SER A 398 -37.47 -12.18 1.40
N ASP A 399 -38.53 -12.86 1.86
CA ASP A 399 -39.02 -12.77 3.24
C ASP A 399 -38.13 -13.56 4.22
N GLY A 400 -38.41 -13.47 5.53
CA GLY A 400 -37.59 -14.11 6.56
C GLY A 400 -37.53 -15.63 6.46
N GLU A 401 -38.66 -16.27 6.13
CA GLU A 401 -38.75 -17.73 6.04
C GLU A 401 -38.08 -18.28 4.79
N THR A 402 -38.20 -17.59 3.66
CA THR A 402 -37.48 -17.92 2.43
C THR A 402 -35.98 -17.73 2.63
N PHE A 403 -35.55 -16.58 3.15
CA PHE A 403 -34.15 -16.30 3.46
C PHE A 403 -33.51 -17.42 4.28
N ARG A 404 -34.15 -17.82 5.38
CA ARG A 404 -33.66 -18.89 6.27
C ARG A 404 -33.43 -20.21 5.54
N LYS A 405 -34.25 -20.53 4.52
CA LYS A 405 -34.18 -21.77 3.74
C LYS A 405 -33.21 -21.73 2.57
N THR A 406 -32.72 -20.54 2.20
CA THR A 406 -31.94 -20.34 0.99
C THR A 406 -30.54 -19.79 1.23
N ILE A 407 -30.32 -19.03 2.31
CA ILE A 407 -29.05 -18.32 2.52
C ILE A 407 -27.86 -19.27 2.66
N ASP A 408 -28.03 -20.40 3.33
CA ASP A 408 -27.01 -21.44 3.50
C ASP A 408 -26.71 -22.25 2.23
N LYS A 409 -27.48 -22.04 1.15
CA LYS A 409 -27.26 -22.64 -0.16
C LYS A 409 -26.50 -21.73 -1.12
N CYS A 410 -26.40 -20.43 -0.81
CA CYS A 410 -25.75 -19.45 -1.69
C CYS A 410 -24.70 -18.58 -0.98
N ALA A 411 -24.55 -18.66 0.34
CA ALA A 411 -23.55 -17.92 1.09
C ALA A 411 -22.85 -18.79 2.14
N ASN A 412 -21.61 -18.44 2.42
CA ASN A 412 -20.92 -18.97 3.58
C ASN A 412 -21.39 -18.22 4.84
N VAL A 413 -22.30 -18.85 5.60
CA VAL A 413 -22.92 -18.25 6.79
C VAL A 413 -21.87 -17.82 7.82
N GLN A 414 -20.81 -18.61 8.01
CA GLN A 414 -19.77 -18.31 8.98
C GLN A 414 -19.03 -17.01 8.63
N ASN A 415 -18.52 -16.90 7.41
CA ASN A 415 -17.86 -15.70 6.92
C ASN A 415 -18.79 -14.47 6.96
N MET A 416 -20.08 -14.62 6.66
CA MET A 416 -21.05 -13.52 6.74
C MET A 416 -21.27 -13.01 8.17
N LEU A 417 -21.25 -13.91 9.17
CA LEU A 417 -21.35 -13.56 10.59
C LEU A 417 -20.05 -12.93 11.11
N ASP A 418 -18.89 -13.47 10.72
CA ASP A 418 -17.58 -12.89 11.05
C ASP A 418 -17.42 -11.49 10.44
N TYR A 419 -17.86 -11.30 9.19
CA TYR A 419 -17.86 -10.01 8.53
C TYR A 419 -18.82 -9.03 9.19
N TRP A 420 -20.03 -9.48 9.57
CA TRP A 420 -20.96 -8.64 10.34
C TRP A 420 -20.35 -8.19 11.67
N LEU A 421 -19.72 -9.09 12.42
CA LEU A 421 -19.04 -8.77 13.68
C LEU A 421 -17.89 -7.80 13.46
N TYR A 422 -17.08 -8.02 12.41
CA TYR A 422 -16.01 -7.12 12.02
C TYR A 422 -16.53 -5.71 11.75
N LEU A 423 -17.59 -5.55 10.93
CA LEU A 423 -18.20 -4.25 10.65
C LEU A 423 -18.76 -3.58 11.90
N GLN A 424 -19.25 -4.35 12.87
CA GLN A 424 -19.56 -3.80 14.18
C GLN A 424 -18.30 -3.20 14.81
N ILE A 425 -17.22 -3.97 14.95
CA ILE A 425 -16.00 -3.54 15.65
C ILE A 425 -15.40 -2.27 15.03
N ILE A 426 -15.24 -2.24 13.71
CA ILE A 426 -14.59 -1.13 13.00
C ILE A 426 -15.53 0.06 12.76
N MET A 427 -16.82 -0.05 13.11
CA MET A 427 -17.84 0.96 12.78
C MET A 427 -17.96 1.21 11.26
N GLY A 428 -17.95 0.13 10.46
CA GLY A 428 -17.84 0.17 9.00
C GLY A 428 -19.13 0.56 8.29
N GLU A 429 -19.55 1.82 8.43
CA GLU A 429 -20.78 2.34 7.81
C GLU A 429 -20.72 2.34 6.28
N ASP A 430 -19.55 2.58 5.68
CA ASP A 430 -19.38 2.61 4.22
C ASP A 430 -19.20 1.21 3.60
N ASN A 431 -19.24 0.16 4.42
CA ASN A 431 -18.98 -1.23 4.04
C ASN A 431 -20.23 -2.14 4.16
N LEU A 432 -21.43 -1.57 4.37
CA LEU A 432 -22.66 -2.37 4.55
C LEU A 432 -23.21 -2.98 3.25
N TRP A 433 -22.63 -2.62 2.11
CA TRP A 433 -22.91 -3.17 0.78
C TRP A 433 -21.82 -2.72 -0.19
N LYS A 434 -21.58 -1.41 -0.23
CA LYS A 434 -20.48 -0.75 -0.96
C LYS A 434 -19.12 -1.08 -0.30
N ASN A 435 -18.02 -0.84 -1.02
CA ASN A 435 -16.66 -1.00 -0.52
C ASN A 435 -16.43 -2.38 0.11
N THR A 436 -17.00 -3.39 -0.54
CA THR A 436 -16.97 -4.79 -0.10
C THR A 436 -16.66 -5.64 -1.32
N PHE A 437 -15.71 -6.55 -1.17
CA PHE A 437 -15.51 -7.63 -2.12
C PHE A 437 -16.46 -8.78 -1.78
N TYR A 438 -17.12 -9.31 -2.81
CA TYR A 438 -17.87 -10.56 -2.72
C TYR A 438 -17.18 -11.60 -3.59
N ALA A 439 -16.66 -12.65 -2.98
CA ALA A 439 -16.14 -13.79 -3.73
C ALA A 439 -17.20 -14.88 -3.79
N VAL A 440 -17.29 -15.61 -4.89
CA VAL A 440 -18.01 -16.87 -4.97
C VAL A 440 -16.97 -17.97 -4.96
N ILE A 441 -16.92 -18.75 -3.89
CA ILE A 441 -15.93 -19.82 -3.72
C ILE A 441 -16.64 -21.13 -3.43
N GLY A 442 -16.43 -22.13 -4.30
CA GLY A 442 -17.11 -23.43 -4.19
C GLY A 442 -18.64 -23.31 -4.23
N GLY A 443 -19.17 -22.32 -4.95
CA GLY A 443 -20.61 -22.05 -5.07
C GLY A 443 -21.23 -21.23 -3.94
N TYR A 444 -20.45 -20.76 -2.97
CA TYR A 444 -20.92 -19.94 -1.85
C TYR A 444 -20.36 -18.53 -1.92
N VAL A 445 -21.19 -17.53 -1.63
CA VAL A 445 -20.76 -16.13 -1.52
C VAL A 445 -20.09 -15.87 -0.17
N HIS A 446 -18.94 -15.19 -0.21
CA HIS A 446 -18.15 -14.70 0.92
C HIS A 446 -17.94 -13.18 0.79
N SER A 447 -17.89 -12.48 1.92
CA SER A 447 -17.63 -11.04 2.01
C SER A 447 -16.24 -10.76 2.57
N PHE A 448 -15.59 -9.74 1.99
CA PHE A 448 -14.28 -9.25 2.41
C PHE A 448 -14.24 -7.71 2.39
N PRO A 449 -13.56 -7.07 3.35
CA PRO A 449 -13.52 -5.62 3.44
C PRO A 449 -12.70 -4.98 2.31
N TRP A 450 -12.94 -3.68 2.06
CA TRP A 450 -12.11 -2.83 1.21
C TRP A 450 -12.35 -1.36 1.56
N ASP A 451 -11.37 -0.47 1.33
CA ASP A 451 -11.53 0.99 1.50
C ASP A 451 -12.04 1.36 2.90
N LEU A 452 -11.15 1.21 3.89
CA LEU A 452 -11.48 1.18 5.32
C LEU A 452 -11.11 2.49 6.04
N ASP A 453 -11.01 3.61 5.33
CA ASP A 453 -10.71 4.91 5.94
C ASP A 453 -11.91 5.53 6.67
N VAL A 454 -13.15 5.20 6.25
CA VAL A 454 -14.41 5.60 6.90
C VAL A 454 -14.79 4.65 8.04
N THR A 455 -13.89 4.50 9.00
CA THR A 455 -14.00 3.54 10.12
C THR A 455 -13.47 4.17 11.41
N PHE A 456 -13.51 3.43 12.51
CA PHE A 456 -12.89 3.83 13.79
C PHE A 456 -13.29 5.25 14.25
N GLY A 457 -14.59 5.55 14.15
CA GLY A 457 -15.16 6.83 14.55
C GLY A 457 -15.16 7.93 13.48
N LEU A 458 -14.68 7.69 12.27
CA LEU A 458 -14.81 8.64 11.17
C LEU A 458 -16.06 8.40 10.34
N ARG A 459 -16.59 9.49 9.77
CA ARG A 459 -17.68 9.47 8.80
C ARG A 459 -17.37 10.33 7.61
N TRP A 460 -17.99 9.99 6.48
CA TRP A 460 -17.86 10.71 5.23
C TRP A 460 -18.92 11.82 5.08
N ASN A 461 -18.49 13.00 4.66
CA ASN A 461 -19.35 14.10 4.27
C ASN A 461 -18.67 14.95 3.18
N GLY A 462 -19.26 15.00 1.97
CA GLY A 462 -18.73 15.77 0.85
C GLY A 462 -18.59 17.28 1.09
N GLY A 463 -19.24 17.82 2.12
CA GLY A 463 -19.20 19.24 2.50
C GLY A 463 -18.15 19.62 3.55
N VAL A 464 -17.42 18.66 4.13
CA VAL A 464 -16.34 18.96 5.10
C VAL A 464 -14.97 18.91 4.42
N LYS A 465 -13.98 19.59 5.03
CA LYS A 465 -12.59 19.57 4.54
C LYS A 465 -12.11 18.11 4.45
N ASN A 466 -11.55 17.75 3.29
CA ASN A 466 -11.02 16.41 3.01
C ASN A 466 -12.01 15.25 3.22
N TYR A 467 -13.31 15.54 3.24
CA TYR A 467 -14.42 14.59 3.25
C TYR A 467 -14.63 13.75 4.52
N LEU A 468 -13.72 13.71 5.49
CA LEU A 468 -13.88 12.92 6.71
C LEU A 468 -13.97 13.80 7.97
N TYR A 469 -14.78 13.38 8.93
CA TYR A 469 -14.90 14.02 10.24
C TYR A 469 -15.17 13.01 11.36
N GLN A 470 -14.81 13.38 12.59
CA GLN A 470 -15.04 12.60 13.80
C GLN A 470 -16.52 12.61 14.21
N ASP A 471 -17.14 11.45 14.40
CA ASP A 471 -18.50 11.29 14.95
C ASP A 471 -18.50 10.29 16.12
N LYS A 472 -18.44 10.81 17.34
CA LYS A 472 -18.45 10.02 18.59
C LYS A 472 -19.69 9.16 18.78
N ASN A 473 -20.78 9.39 18.04
CA ASN A 473 -22.00 8.60 18.15
C ASN A 473 -21.89 7.25 17.43
N THR A 474 -20.92 7.06 16.53
CA THR A 474 -20.72 5.77 15.86
C THR A 474 -20.32 4.66 16.82
N ALA A 475 -19.70 4.99 17.95
CA ALA A 475 -19.25 4.01 18.94
C ALA A 475 -20.41 3.22 19.57
N VAL A 476 -21.60 3.83 19.66
CA VAL A 476 -22.75 3.31 20.43
C VAL A 476 -23.96 2.96 19.55
N LYS A 477 -23.73 2.63 18.27
CA LYS A 477 -24.77 2.21 17.32
C LYS A 477 -24.46 0.86 16.68
N SER A 478 -25.49 0.15 16.22
CA SER A 478 -25.33 -1.04 15.39
C SER A 478 -25.12 -0.65 13.92
N PHE A 479 -24.45 -1.51 13.17
CA PHE A 479 -24.19 -1.33 11.74
C PHE A 479 -24.94 -2.40 10.94
N ASP A 480 -25.91 -1.95 10.13
CA ASP A 480 -26.92 -2.82 9.51
C ASP A 480 -26.45 -3.46 8.20
N PHE A 481 -25.40 -4.30 8.26
CA PHE A 481 -25.06 -5.18 7.14
C PHE A 481 -26.20 -6.19 6.95
N ASN A 482 -26.94 -6.06 5.84
CA ASN A 482 -28.24 -6.71 5.67
C ASN A 482 -28.18 -8.23 5.80
N CYS A 483 -27.17 -8.89 5.23
CA CYS A 483 -27.03 -10.33 5.35
C CYS A 483 -26.83 -10.75 6.81
N GLY A 484 -25.84 -10.16 7.51
CA GLY A 484 -25.57 -10.45 8.91
C GLY A 484 -26.76 -10.19 9.84
N ARG A 485 -27.43 -9.03 9.71
CA ARG A 485 -28.63 -8.72 10.48
C ARG A 485 -29.75 -9.75 10.28
N ARG A 486 -29.96 -10.20 9.03
CA ARG A 486 -30.96 -11.22 8.72
C ARG A 486 -30.56 -12.60 9.24
N LEU A 487 -29.27 -12.95 9.21
CA LEU A 487 -28.75 -14.18 9.82
C LEU A 487 -29.03 -14.19 11.33
N ILE A 488 -28.63 -13.14 12.05
CA ILE A 488 -28.91 -13.01 13.49
C ILE A 488 -30.40 -13.17 13.79
N LYS A 489 -31.27 -12.56 12.98
CA LYS A 489 -32.71 -12.57 13.22
C LYS A 489 -33.42 -13.87 12.88
N TYR A 490 -33.02 -14.55 11.80
CA TYR A 490 -33.81 -15.64 11.21
C TYR A 490 -33.08 -16.98 11.15
N TYR A 491 -31.76 -17.02 11.26
CA TYR A 491 -30.97 -18.24 11.08
C TYR A 491 -30.65 -18.87 12.45
N PRO A 492 -31.10 -20.11 12.73
CA PRO A 492 -30.83 -20.78 14.00
C PRO A 492 -29.33 -20.92 14.29
N GLY A 493 -28.92 -20.65 15.52
CA GLY A 493 -27.51 -20.73 15.95
C GLY A 493 -26.65 -19.50 15.62
N ALA A 494 -27.16 -18.52 14.87
CA ALA A 494 -26.36 -17.38 14.42
C ALA A 494 -25.94 -16.46 15.58
N ALA A 495 -26.83 -16.16 16.53
CA ALA A 495 -26.48 -15.31 17.67
C ALA A 495 -25.51 -16.05 18.59
N ASN A 496 -25.73 -17.35 18.81
CA ASN A 496 -24.80 -18.19 19.59
C ASN A 496 -23.40 -18.27 18.96
N TYR A 497 -23.32 -18.42 17.63
CA TYR A 497 -22.05 -18.37 16.91
C TYR A 497 -21.32 -17.04 17.17
N VAL A 498 -22.00 -15.90 16.98
CA VAL A 498 -21.39 -14.58 17.16
C VAL A 498 -20.94 -14.34 18.60
N LYS A 499 -21.73 -14.76 19.60
CA LYS A 499 -21.34 -14.66 21.01
C LYS A 499 -20.08 -15.45 21.31
N ASN A 500 -19.97 -16.67 20.79
CA ASN A 500 -18.78 -17.51 20.96
C ASN A 500 -17.57 -16.90 20.25
N ARG A 501 -17.75 -16.42 19.02
CA ARG A 501 -16.69 -15.78 18.24
C ARG A 501 -16.17 -14.50 18.91
N TRP A 502 -17.08 -13.67 19.43
CA TRP A 502 -16.72 -12.48 20.21
C TRP A 502 -15.84 -12.84 21.41
N ARG A 503 -16.27 -13.82 22.22
CA ARG A 503 -15.51 -14.27 23.39
C ARG A 503 -14.14 -14.83 23.01
N GLU A 504 -14.07 -15.69 22.00
CA GLU A 504 -12.81 -16.25 21.51
C GLU A 504 -11.81 -15.14 21.13
N LEU A 505 -12.26 -14.15 20.35
CA LEU A 505 -11.41 -13.04 19.93
C LEU A 505 -11.04 -12.13 21.10
N TYR A 506 -11.95 -11.93 22.05
CA TYR A 506 -11.73 -11.08 23.22
C TYR A 506 -10.74 -11.71 24.19
N ASP A 507 -10.88 -13.00 24.50
CA ASP A 507 -10.01 -13.77 25.39
C ASP A 507 -8.58 -13.87 24.84
N ASN A 508 -8.44 -13.90 23.51
CA ASN A 508 -7.14 -13.83 22.83
C ASN A 508 -6.57 -12.40 22.72
N GLY A 509 -7.23 -11.40 23.32
CA GLY A 509 -6.81 -10.00 23.32
C GLY A 509 -7.08 -9.24 22.01
N ILE A 510 -7.53 -9.90 20.95
CA ILE A 510 -7.63 -9.32 19.59
C ILE A 510 -8.69 -8.22 19.50
N VAL A 511 -9.89 -8.45 20.01
CA VAL A 511 -11.02 -7.49 19.96
C VAL A 511 -11.26 -6.82 21.32
N THR A 512 -10.18 -6.54 22.03
CA THR A 512 -10.19 -5.67 23.22
C THR A 512 -9.86 -4.24 22.80
N ALA A 513 -10.24 -3.24 23.62
CA ALA A 513 -9.84 -1.86 23.36
C ALA A 513 -8.31 -1.73 23.31
N GLN A 514 -7.60 -2.45 24.19
CA GLN A 514 -6.14 -2.47 24.22
C GLN A 514 -5.54 -3.14 22.96
N GLY A 515 -5.99 -4.33 22.58
CA GLY A 515 -5.43 -5.05 21.44
C GLY A 515 -5.62 -4.32 20.10
N ILE A 516 -6.77 -3.67 19.91
CA ILE A 516 -6.99 -2.83 18.72
C ILE A 516 -6.11 -1.58 18.78
N MET A 517 -5.93 -0.99 19.97
CA MET A 517 -5.01 0.14 20.16
C MET A 517 -3.55 -0.23 19.92
N GLU A 518 -3.11 -1.45 20.26
CA GLU A 518 -1.75 -1.92 19.98
C GLU A 518 -1.50 -2.01 18.47
N ILE A 519 -2.47 -2.48 17.68
CA ILE A 519 -2.40 -2.48 16.21
C ILE A 519 -2.28 -1.04 15.68
N ALA A 520 -3.19 -0.16 16.12
CA ALA A 520 -3.24 1.23 15.67
C ALA A 520 -1.93 1.98 16.03
N ARG A 521 -1.42 1.77 17.24
CA ARG A 521 -0.20 2.40 17.74
C ARG A 521 1.04 1.91 17.01
N GLY A 522 1.11 0.64 16.61
CA GLY A 522 2.21 0.14 15.78
C GLY A 522 2.34 0.92 14.46
N TYR A 523 1.25 1.11 13.73
CA TYR A 523 1.26 1.90 12.49
C TYR A 523 1.52 3.39 12.72
N TRP A 524 1.03 3.94 13.83
CA TRP A 524 1.34 5.31 14.22
C TRP A 524 2.83 5.50 14.51
N ASP A 525 3.43 4.57 15.25
CA ASP A 525 4.84 4.60 15.64
C ASP A 525 5.75 4.46 14.41
N ASP A 526 5.39 3.64 13.41
CA ASP A 526 6.10 3.56 12.13
C ASP A 526 6.20 4.94 11.44
N LEU A 527 5.11 5.71 11.43
CA LEU A 527 5.06 7.04 10.82
C LEU A 527 5.74 8.12 11.69
N TRP A 528 5.59 8.02 13.00
CA TRP A 528 6.11 8.99 13.95
C TRP A 528 7.62 8.84 14.15
N ARG A 529 8.11 7.62 14.42
CA ARG A 529 9.54 7.35 14.65
C ARG A 529 10.39 7.63 13.42
N SER A 530 9.86 7.41 12.23
CA SER A 530 10.56 7.73 10.97
C SER A 530 10.65 9.23 10.69
N GLY A 531 9.83 10.06 11.33
CA GLY A 531 9.63 11.47 10.97
C GLY A 531 8.81 11.68 9.70
N ALA A 532 8.35 10.60 9.05
CA ALA A 532 7.63 10.69 7.80
C ALA A 532 6.28 11.41 7.98
N TYR A 533 5.65 11.30 9.16
CA TYR A 533 4.44 12.04 9.48
C TYR A 533 4.66 13.55 9.36
N GLN A 534 5.68 14.10 10.04
CA GLN A 534 6.00 15.53 9.98
C GLN A 534 6.41 15.98 8.58
N ARG A 535 7.29 15.22 7.90
CA ARG A 535 7.68 15.53 6.52
C ARG A 535 6.48 15.54 5.58
N ASN A 536 5.53 14.64 5.76
CA ASN A 536 4.30 14.62 4.98
C ASN A 536 3.43 15.86 5.23
N LEU A 537 3.31 16.34 6.47
CA LEU A 537 2.61 17.59 6.78
C LEU A 537 3.30 18.81 6.15
N MET A 538 4.63 18.87 6.16
CA MET A 538 5.38 19.93 5.49
C MET A 538 5.13 19.93 3.98
N ARG A 539 5.03 18.75 3.36
CA ARG A 539 4.74 18.63 1.92
C ARG A 539 3.26 18.91 1.59
N TRP A 540 2.35 18.51 2.47
CA TRP A 540 0.91 18.54 2.27
C TRP A 540 0.20 19.21 3.45
N PRO A 541 0.38 20.53 3.66
CA PRO A 541 -0.11 21.21 4.87
C PRO A 541 -1.64 21.21 5.00
N ASP A 542 -2.35 20.99 3.89
CA ASP A 542 -3.81 20.91 3.86
C ASP A 542 -4.40 19.52 4.13
N THR A 543 -3.57 18.48 4.30
CA THR A 543 -4.03 17.13 4.66
C THR A 543 -4.68 17.14 6.04
N SER A 544 -5.63 16.23 6.29
CA SER A 544 -6.17 16.05 7.64
C SER A 544 -5.06 15.55 8.57
N TYR A 545 -5.01 15.97 9.83
CA TYR A 545 -3.98 15.51 10.77
C TYR A 545 -4.47 15.54 12.21
N VAL A 546 -3.78 14.77 13.07
CA VAL A 546 -3.90 14.80 14.53
C VAL A 546 -2.49 14.75 15.14
N GLU A 547 -2.34 15.18 16.39
CA GLU A 547 -1.06 15.14 17.12
C GLU A 547 -0.93 13.89 18.01
N ASP A 548 -2.06 13.26 18.31
CA ASP A 548 -2.17 12.08 19.17
C ASP A 548 -3.30 11.14 18.68
N LEU A 549 -3.48 10.03 19.40
CA LEU A 549 -4.51 9.02 19.13
C LEU A 549 -5.67 9.06 20.15
N ASP A 550 -5.84 10.13 20.92
CA ASP A 550 -6.83 10.18 22.01
C ASP A 550 -8.26 9.96 21.51
N TYR A 551 -8.59 10.54 20.35
CA TYR A 551 -9.89 10.32 19.73
C TYR A 551 -10.11 8.84 19.38
N PHE A 552 -9.11 8.20 18.76
CA PHE A 552 -9.19 6.80 18.38
C PHE A 552 -9.34 5.92 19.63
N GLU A 553 -8.50 6.15 20.64
CA GLU A 553 -8.50 5.39 21.89
C GLU A 553 -9.82 5.50 22.64
N THR A 554 -10.31 6.72 22.85
CA THR A 554 -11.60 6.94 23.54
C THR A 554 -12.78 6.37 22.76
N THR A 555 -12.73 6.41 21.42
CA THR A 555 -13.75 5.80 20.57
C THR A 555 -13.74 4.27 20.72
N MET A 556 -12.56 3.65 20.70
CA MET A 556 -12.45 2.19 20.82
C MET A 556 -12.87 1.67 22.18
N LYS A 557 -12.50 2.35 23.28
CA LYS A 557 -12.98 1.98 24.62
C LYS A 557 -14.51 1.93 24.68
N ARG A 558 -15.16 3.03 24.25
CA ARG A 558 -16.63 3.12 24.20
C ARG A 558 -17.25 2.09 23.26
N ARG A 559 -16.58 1.77 22.15
CA ARG A 559 -17.07 0.80 21.17
C ARG A 559 -17.09 -0.61 21.75
N ILE A 560 -15.99 -1.03 22.37
CA ILE A 560 -15.87 -2.38 22.93
C ILE A 560 -16.81 -2.54 24.14
N GLU A 561 -16.94 -1.52 24.99
CA GLU A 561 -17.94 -1.50 26.08
C GLU A 561 -19.37 -1.69 25.55
N TYR A 562 -19.75 -0.93 24.52
CA TYR A 562 -21.07 -1.08 23.89
C TYR A 562 -21.28 -2.46 23.28
N LEU A 563 -20.26 -3.01 22.61
CA LEU A 563 -20.38 -4.30 21.93
C LEU A 563 -20.48 -5.47 22.89
N ASP A 564 -19.85 -5.41 24.06
CA ASP A 564 -19.95 -6.47 25.05
C ASP A 564 -21.41 -6.67 25.51
N ASP A 565 -22.09 -5.56 25.85
CA ASP A 565 -23.51 -5.57 26.19
C ASP A 565 -24.40 -5.97 24.99
N TYR A 566 -24.14 -5.37 23.82
CA TYR A 566 -24.96 -5.60 22.64
C TYR A 566 -24.90 -7.06 22.17
N ILE A 567 -23.70 -7.64 22.09
CA ILE A 567 -23.50 -9.02 21.66
C ILE A 567 -24.07 -9.99 22.70
N ALA A 568 -23.89 -9.73 23.99
CA ALA A 568 -24.49 -10.54 25.05
C ALA A 568 -26.03 -10.58 24.95
N SER A 569 -26.65 -9.46 24.53
CA SER A 569 -28.11 -9.32 24.41
C SER A 569 -28.75 -10.03 23.21
N LEU A 570 -27.96 -10.46 22.21
CA LEU A 570 -28.51 -11.10 21.01
C LEU A 570 -29.28 -12.39 21.38
N THR A 571 -30.44 -12.62 20.78
CA THR A 571 -31.20 -13.87 20.94
C THR A 571 -31.14 -14.69 19.65
N ASP A 572 -31.12 -16.01 19.79
CA ASP A 572 -31.13 -16.91 18.64
C ASP A 572 -32.52 -16.90 17.98
N ALA A 573 -32.57 -17.18 16.68
CA ALA A 573 -33.81 -17.15 15.93
C ALA A 573 -34.83 -18.16 16.50
N GLY A 574 -35.97 -17.66 16.98
CA GLY A 574 -37.07 -18.46 17.56
C GLY A 574 -37.14 -18.44 19.09
N GLU A 575 -36.17 -17.80 19.76
CA GLU A 575 -36.19 -17.40 21.17
C GLU A 575 -36.50 -15.91 21.32
#